data_AF-A0A3N8H5K4-F1
#
_entry.id   AF-A0A3N8H5K4-F1
#
_cell.length_a   1.000
_cell.length_b   1.000
_cell.length_c   1.000
_cell.angle_alpha   90.00
_cell.angle_beta   90.00
_cell.angle_gamma   90.00
#
_symmetry.space_group_name_H-M   'P 1'
#
loop_
_entity.id
_entity.type
_entity.pdbx_description
1 polymer ?
#
loop_
_entity_poly.entity_id
_entity_poly.type
_entity_poly.pdbx_seq_one_letter_code
_entity_poly.pdbx_strand_id
1 'polypeptide(L)'
;MLIQFAALRGLPLRLTTGVRSYRNVEIYGESEHQRYDSTMYGSAAMVSLTFGAPDTPRTDSNTVQLSTPESLLPGDMLVQANDRAGIGHHVQLVTRTSPSSISIMQGNSSGVIVRPFTTIMRIFGRNRADPQSASYAGMGVENGHYTPDEDGWNYRNETTGAEVKDFLKQFQLYRWNFAVFNQ
;
A
#
# COMPACT_ATOMS: atom_id res chain seq x y z
N MET A 1 0.43 -12.60 5.06
CA MET A 1 0.95 -11.33 4.47
C MET A 1 2.26 -11.57 3.72
N LEU A 2 2.63 -10.71 2.75
CA LEU A 2 3.87 -10.81 1.94
C LEU A 2 5.13 -11.02 2.79
N ILE A 3 5.27 -10.27 3.89
CA ILE A 3 6.42 -10.35 4.81
C ILE A 3 6.53 -11.74 5.44
N GLN A 4 5.42 -12.29 5.94
CA GLN A 4 5.39 -13.62 6.54
C GLN A 4 5.67 -14.71 5.49
N PHE A 5 5.07 -14.58 4.30
CA PHE A 5 5.31 -15.50 3.20
C PHE A 5 6.78 -15.52 2.79
N ALA A 6 7.40 -14.34 2.65
CA ALA A 6 8.81 -14.20 2.31
C ALA A 6 9.70 -14.76 3.43
N ALA A 7 9.44 -14.40 4.69
CA ALA A 7 10.20 -14.87 5.85
C ALA A 7 10.14 -16.41 6.01
N LEU A 8 8.95 -17.02 5.92
CA LEU A 8 8.77 -18.46 6.01
C LEU A 8 9.46 -19.23 4.88
N ARG A 9 9.73 -18.57 3.75
CA ARG A 9 10.43 -19.15 2.60
C ARG A 9 11.89 -18.73 2.51
N GLY A 10 12.41 -18.02 3.51
CA GLY A 10 13.78 -17.49 3.50
C GLY A 10 14.06 -16.52 2.35
N LEU A 11 13.01 -15.90 1.78
CA LEU A 11 13.16 -14.94 0.69
C LEU A 11 13.50 -13.57 1.28
N PRO A 12 14.61 -12.94 0.88
CA PRO A 12 14.93 -11.58 1.29
C PRO A 12 13.89 -10.59 0.75
N LEU A 13 13.39 -9.74 1.64
CA LEU A 13 12.47 -8.65 1.37
C LEU A 13 13.05 -7.39 2.00
N ARG A 14 13.22 -6.33 1.21
CA ARG A 14 13.69 -5.03 1.69
C ARG A 14 12.72 -3.91 1.36
N LEU A 15 12.13 -3.25 2.36
CA LEU A 15 11.19 -2.14 2.14
C LEU A 15 11.78 -0.82 2.64
N THR A 16 11.80 0.23 1.82
CA THR A 16 12.37 1.54 2.20
C THR A 16 11.29 2.60 2.38
N THR A 17 11.35 3.35 3.47
CA THR A 17 10.53 4.54 3.73
C THR A 17 11.37 5.80 3.62
N GLY A 18 10.79 6.98 3.89
CA GLY A 18 11.55 8.23 3.97
C GLY A 18 12.56 8.33 5.09
N VAL A 19 12.56 7.39 6.03
CA VAL A 19 13.42 7.44 7.23
C VAL A 19 14.35 6.23 7.32
N ARG A 20 13.95 5.05 6.81
CA ARG A 20 14.74 3.82 6.95
C ARG A 20 14.39 2.73 5.93
N SER A 21 15.27 1.73 5.82
CA SER A 21 14.99 0.45 5.15
C SER A 21 14.71 -0.65 6.18
N TYR A 22 13.74 -1.51 5.91
CA TYR A 22 13.40 -2.73 6.64
C TYR A 22 13.90 -3.93 5.89
N ARG A 23 14.39 -4.97 6.58
CA ARG A 23 14.54 -6.30 5.98
C ARG A 23 13.77 -7.35 6.79
N ASN A 24 13.17 -8.33 6.11
CA ASN A 24 12.49 -9.46 6.78
C ASN A 24 13.47 -10.53 7.30
N VAL A 25 14.74 -10.43 6.91
CA VAL A 25 15.89 -11.24 7.36
C VAL A 25 16.96 -10.30 7.93
N GLU A 26 16.62 -9.54 8.97
CA GLU A 26 17.64 -8.82 9.78
C GLU A 26 18.35 -9.79 10.73
N ILE A 27 19.63 -9.51 10.99
CA ILE A 27 20.37 -10.22 12.04
C ILE A 27 19.82 -9.73 13.38
N TYR A 28 19.24 -10.67 14.13
CA TYR A 28 18.63 -10.45 15.43
C TYR A 28 19.57 -9.71 16.40
N GLY A 29 19.10 -8.61 17.01
CA GLY A 29 19.74 -8.01 18.20
C GLY A 29 20.34 -6.60 18.07
N GLU A 30 20.04 -5.81 17.04
CA GLU A 30 20.53 -4.42 17.01
C GLU A 30 19.81 -3.49 18.03
N SER A 31 20.55 -2.51 18.55
CA SER A 31 20.08 -1.54 19.55
C SER A 31 18.93 -0.66 19.08
N GLU A 32 18.63 -0.63 17.78
CA GLU A 32 17.57 0.18 17.19
C GLU A 32 16.15 -0.42 17.41
N HIS A 33 16.07 -1.65 17.94
CA HIS A 33 14.85 -2.44 18.13
C HIS A 33 14.16 -2.27 19.50
N GLN A 34 14.51 -1.25 20.31
CA GLN A 34 14.05 -1.14 21.71
C GLN A 34 12.52 -1.13 21.93
N ARG A 35 11.70 -0.98 20.89
CA ARG A 35 10.22 -1.01 21.00
C ARG A 35 9.55 -2.22 20.38
N TYR A 36 10.23 -3.02 19.56
CA TYR A 36 9.60 -4.12 18.82
C TYR A 36 10.54 -5.30 18.65
N ASP A 37 10.02 -6.50 18.91
CA ASP A 37 10.76 -7.75 18.72
C ASP A 37 11.35 -7.83 17.31
N SER A 38 12.64 -8.16 17.20
CA SER A 38 13.31 -8.44 15.93
C SER A 38 12.85 -9.77 15.31
N THR A 39 11.55 -10.07 15.28
CA THR A 39 10.98 -11.29 14.68
C THR A 39 10.28 -10.96 13.36
N MET A 40 9.94 -11.98 12.56
CA MET A 40 9.12 -11.78 11.35
C MET A 40 7.79 -11.07 11.64
N TYR A 41 7.23 -11.29 12.84
CA TYR A 41 6.00 -10.66 13.28
C TYR A 41 6.22 -9.20 13.71
N GLY A 42 7.33 -8.90 14.39
CA GLY A 42 7.70 -7.54 14.72
C GLY A 42 8.08 -6.71 13.49
N SER A 43 8.74 -7.30 12.49
CA SER A 43 8.98 -6.67 11.18
C SER A 43 7.66 -6.34 10.46
N ALA A 44 6.71 -7.28 10.43
CA ALA A 44 5.38 -7.05 9.86
C ALA A 44 4.59 -5.96 10.61
N ALA A 45 4.65 -5.92 11.94
CA ALA A 45 4.04 -4.87 12.76
C ALA A 45 4.67 -3.50 12.46
N MET A 46 6.00 -3.44 12.34
CA MET A 46 6.74 -2.22 12.05
C MET A 46 6.43 -1.65 10.67
N VAL A 47 6.40 -2.50 9.64
CA VAL A 47 5.98 -2.07 8.29
C VAL A 47 4.55 -1.56 8.32
N SER A 48 3.63 -2.28 8.97
CA SER A 48 2.22 -1.87 9.07
C SER A 48 2.03 -0.49 9.72
N LEU A 49 2.91 -0.10 10.66
CA LEU A 49 2.83 1.17 11.38
C LEU A 49 3.43 2.36 10.63
N THR A 50 4.30 2.12 9.66
CA THR A 50 5.21 3.15 9.13
C THR A 50 5.26 3.24 7.62
N PHE A 51 4.89 2.17 6.92
CA PHE A 51 4.83 2.13 5.47
C PHE A 51 3.43 2.54 5.04
N GLY A 52 3.33 3.68 4.35
CA GLY A 52 2.06 4.19 3.85
C GLY A 52 2.02 4.30 2.33
N ALA A 53 0.89 4.77 1.82
CA ALA A 53 0.74 5.12 0.41
C ALA A 53 1.87 6.00 -0.15
N PRO A 54 2.41 7.01 0.58
CA PRO A 54 3.52 7.84 0.09
C PRO A 54 4.84 7.08 -0.11
N ASP A 55 5.03 5.92 0.52
CA ASP A 55 6.27 5.13 0.43
C ASP A 55 6.24 4.11 -0.72
N THR A 56 5.05 3.84 -1.26
CA THR A 56 4.85 2.93 -2.40
C THR A 56 5.52 3.44 -3.70
N PRO A 57 5.39 4.72 -4.11
CA PRO A 57 5.97 5.24 -5.36
C PRO A 57 7.48 5.53 -5.28
N ARG A 58 8.23 4.90 -4.36
CA ARG A 58 9.70 4.99 -4.32
C ARG A 58 10.30 4.12 -5.44
N THR A 59 10.31 4.68 -6.64
CA THR A 59 10.92 4.10 -7.84
C THR A 59 12.40 3.80 -7.57
N ASP A 60 12.90 2.70 -8.15
CA ASP A 60 14.27 2.18 -7.98
C ASP A 60 14.60 1.59 -6.59
N SER A 61 13.66 1.59 -5.65
CA SER A 61 13.79 0.86 -4.36
C SER A 61 12.67 -0.16 -4.18
N ASN A 62 11.44 0.32 -3.98
CA ASN A 62 10.33 -0.57 -3.61
C ASN A 62 9.59 -1.08 -4.84
N THR A 63 9.47 -0.21 -5.85
CA THR A 63 8.61 -0.43 -7.00
C THR A 63 9.28 0.02 -8.29
N VAL A 64 8.74 -0.48 -9.39
CA VAL A 64 8.97 0.03 -10.74
C VAL A 64 7.65 0.64 -11.22
N GLN A 65 7.71 1.84 -11.78
CA GLN A 65 6.53 2.50 -12.33
C GLN A 65 6.14 1.84 -13.66
N LEU A 66 4.85 1.58 -13.83
CA LEU A 66 4.27 1.07 -15.07
C LEU A 66 3.66 2.22 -15.86
N SER A 67 3.77 2.16 -17.18
CA SER A 67 3.33 3.24 -18.07
C SER A 67 1.89 3.12 -18.52
N THR A 68 1.31 1.92 -18.56
CA THR A 68 -0.04 1.71 -19.09
C THR A 68 -0.85 0.68 -18.28
N PRO A 69 -2.19 0.81 -18.21
CA PRO A 69 -3.05 -0.16 -17.52
C PRO A 69 -2.95 -1.59 -18.07
N GLU A 70 -2.66 -1.76 -19.35
CA GLU A 70 -2.55 -3.07 -20.02
C GLU A 70 -1.33 -3.86 -19.52
N SER A 71 -0.34 -3.19 -18.93
CA SER A 71 0.83 -3.83 -18.35
C SER A 71 0.61 -4.39 -16.94
N LEU A 72 -0.55 -4.10 -16.33
CA LEU A 72 -0.90 -4.54 -14.99
C LEU A 72 -1.09 -6.06 -14.90
N LEU A 73 -0.57 -6.62 -13.82
CA LEU A 73 -0.74 -8.00 -13.42
C LEU A 73 -1.33 -8.09 -12.00
N PRO A 74 -1.97 -9.22 -11.65
CA PRO A 74 -2.33 -9.49 -10.26
C PRO A 74 -1.14 -9.30 -9.32
N GLY A 75 -1.33 -8.54 -8.25
CA GLY A 75 -0.30 -8.18 -7.28
C GLY A 75 0.34 -6.79 -7.50
N ASP A 76 0.09 -6.15 -8.64
CA ASP A 76 0.49 -4.75 -8.87
C ASP A 76 -0.40 -3.77 -8.08
N MET A 77 0.02 -2.51 -8.02
CA MET A 77 -0.58 -1.49 -7.18
C MET A 77 -0.97 -0.26 -7.99
N LEU A 78 -2.14 0.30 -7.67
CA LEU A 78 -2.59 1.60 -8.11
C LEU A 78 -2.42 2.58 -6.95
N VAL A 79 -1.61 3.62 -7.12
CA VAL A 79 -1.38 4.64 -6.09
C VAL A 79 -2.06 5.94 -6.51
N GLN A 80 -3.09 6.36 -5.77
CA GLN A 80 -3.76 7.63 -6.03
C GLN A 80 -2.83 8.77 -5.65
N ALA A 81 -2.40 9.54 -6.65
CA ALA A 81 -1.33 10.51 -6.51
C ALA A 81 -1.46 11.71 -7.45
N ASN A 82 -2.09 11.55 -8.62
CA ASN A 82 -2.17 12.62 -9.62
C ASN A 82 -3.10 13.77 -9.17
N ASP A 83 -4.05 13.48 -8.26
CA ASP A 83 -4.87 14.49 -7.58
C ASP A 83 -4.12 15.25 -6.46
N ARG A 84 -2.87 14.86 -6.15
CA ARG A 84 -2.03 15.47 -5.11
C ARG A 84 -0.58 15.69 -5.54
N ALA A 85 -0.39 16.21 -6.75
CA ALA A 85 0.94 16.57 -7.27
C ALA A 85 1.98 15.41 -7.16
N GLY A 86 1.53 14.17 -7.35
CA GLY A 86 2.36 12.97 -7.28
C GLY A 86 2.53 12.37 -5.88
N ILE A 87 1.94 12.94 -4.84
CA ILE A 87 2.04 12.40 -3.48
C ILE A 87 0.95 11.33 -3.27
N GLY A 88 1.38 10.07 -3.27
CA GLY A 88 0.51 8.92 -2.99
C GLY A 88 -0.20 9.04 -1.64
N HIS A 89 -1.53 8.93 -1.63
CA HIS A 89 -2.32 8.99 -0.40
C HIS A 89 -3.33 7.86 -0.23
N HIS A 90 -3.56 7.08 -1.29
CA HIS A 90 -4.39 5.88 -1.29
C HIS A 90 -3.75 4.79 -2.17
N VAL A 91 -3.91 3.53 -1.81
CA VAL A 91 -3.39 2.38 -2.58
C VAL A 91 -4.49 1.36 -2.80
N GLN A 92 -4.60 0.87 -4.03
CA GLN A 92 -5.44 -0.26 -4.42
C GLN A 92 -4.54 -1.38 -4.94
N LEU A 93 -4.86 -2.62 -4.60
CA LEU A 93 -4.14 -3.81 -5.06
C LEU A 93 -4.90 -4.44 -6.23
N VAL A 94 -4.20 -4.67 -7.35
CA VAL A 94 -4.77 -5.40 -8.49
C VAL A 94 -4.88 -6.88 -8.15
N THR A 95 -6.07 -7.44 -8.30
CA THR A 95 -6.36 -8.86 -8.05
C THR A 95 -6.57 -9.65 -9.32
N ARG A 96 -7.03 -9.00 -10.39
CA ARG A 96 -7.25 -9.61 -11.70
C ARG A 96 -7.18 -8.56 -12.81
N THR A 97 -6.70 -8.97 -13.98
CA THR A 97 -6.75 -8.15 -15.20
C THR A 97 -7.32 -8.95 -16.37
N SER A 98 -7.98 -8.25 -17.29
CA SER A 98 -8.41 -8.72 -18.60
C SER A 98 -8.39 -7.53 -19.58
N PRO A 99 -8.55 -7.76 -20.89
CA PRO A 99 -8.67 -6.65 -21.85
C PRO A 99 -9.83 -5.69 -21.57
N SER A 100 -10.84 -6.13 -20.80
CA SER A 100 -12.06 -5.36 -20.52
C SER A 100 -12.23 -4.98 -19.05
N SER A 101 -11.31 -5.36 -18.16
CA SER A 101 -11.46 -5.05 -16.73
C SER A 101 -10.17 -5.17 -15.94
N ILE A 102 -10.06 -4.33 -14.91
CA ILE A 102 -9.05 -4.44 -13.85
C ILE A 102 -9.80 -4.56 -12.52
N SER A 103 -9.72 -5.70 -11.86
CA SER A 103 -10.31 -5.91 -10.53
C SER A 103 -9.31 -5.53 -9.45
N ILE A 104 -9.79 -4.89 -8.39
CA ILE A 104 -8.98 -4.40 -7.28
C ILE A 104 -9.56 -4.76 -5.92
N MET A 105 -8.69 -4.76 -4.92
CA MET A 105 -9.03 -4.70 -3.50
C MET A 105 -8.46 -3.41 -2.92
N GLN A 106 -9.19 -2.78 -2.01
CA GLN A 106 -8.72 -1.58 -1.32
C GLN A 106 -9.13 -1.56 0.15
N GLY A 107 -8.26 -1.04 1.00
CA GLY A 107 -8.64 -0.66 2.36
C GLY A 107 -9.23 0.74 2.33
N ASN A 108 -10.37 0.96 2.98
CA ASN A 108 -10.96 2.29 3.10
C ASN A 108 -10.86 2.76 4.56
N SER A 109 -11.10 4.04 4.87
CA SER A 109 -11.10 4.54 6.24
C SER A 109 -12.41 5.24 6.59
N SER A 110 -13.05 4.89 7.70
CA SER A 110 -14.26 5.59 8.17
C SER A 110 -13.87 6.87 8.91
N GLY A 111 -14.06 8.00 8.24
CA GLY A 111 -14.11 9.33 8.88
C GLY A 111 -12.75 9.99 9.18
N VAL A 112 -12.58 11.18 8.59
CA VAL A 112 -11.68 12.28 9.02
C VAL A 112 -10.25 11.83 9.37
N ILE A 113 -9.59 11.14 8.43
CA ILE A 113 -8.11 11.19 8.31
C ILE A 113 -7.76 12.48 7.56
N VAL A 114 -8.12 13.63 8.14
CA VAL A 114 -7.64 14.93 7.66
C VAL A 114 -6.66 15.48 8.67
N ARG A 115 -5.53 15.99 8.15
CA ARG A 115 -4.65 16.86 8.94
C ARG A 115 -5.51 18.04 9.44
N PRO A 116 -5.45 18.42 10.73
CA PRO A 116 -4.39 18.10 11.69
C PRO A 116 -4.71 16.98 12.71
N PHE A 117 -5.89 16.36 12.65
CA PHE A 117 -6.37 15.46 13.70
C PHE A 117 -5.49 14.21 13.91
N THR A 118 -4.98 13.62 12.82
CA THR A 118 -4.06 12.47 12.89
C THR A 118 -2.67 12.83 13.43
N THR A 119 -2.26 14.08 13.32
CA THR A 119 -0.98 14.56 13.86
C THR A 119 -1.06 14.73 15.38
N ILE A 120 -2.17 15.27 15.88
CA ILE A 120 -2.43 15.44 17.32
C ILE A 120 -2.58 14.08 18.01
N MET A 121 -3.31 13.13 17.42
CA MET A 121 -3.48 11.79 17.99
C MET A 121 -2.16 10.98 18.06
N ARG A 122 -1.25 11.21 17.10
CA ARG A 122 0.12 10.63 17.12
C ARG A 122 0.95 11.19 18.29
N ILE A 123 0.76 12.46 18.66
CA ILE A 123 1.40 13.09 19.83
C ILE A 123 0.88 12.48 21.14
N PHE A 124 -0.38 12.07 21.21
CA PHE A 124 -0.99 11.40 22.38
C PHE A 124 -0.82 9.87 22.39
N GLY A 125 0.07 9.31 21.58
CA GLY A 125 0.39 7.87 21.59
C GLY A 125 -0.69 6.95 21.03
N ARG A 126 -1.72 7.49 20.34
CA ARG A 126 -2.77 6.71 19.68
C ARG A 126 -2.53 6.70 18.17
N ASN A 127 -1.94 5.63 17.65
CA ASN A 127 -1.74 5.46 16.21
C ASN A 127 -2.97 4.79 15.57
N ARG A 128 -3.81 5.54 14.86
CA ARG A 128 -4.99 4.98 14.16
C ARG A 128 -4.64 4.12 12.94
N ALA A 129 -3.37 4.13 12.52
CA ALA A 129 -2.84 3.19 11.53
C ALA A 129 -2.38 1.87 12.16
N ASP A 130 -2.39 1.76 13.50
CA ASP A 130 -2.08 0.50 14.19
C ASP A 130 -3.31 -0.42 14.16
N PRO A 131 -3.25 -1.58 13.47
CA PRO A 131 -4.33 -2.55 13.45
C PRO A 131 -4.62 -3.19 14.81
N GLN A 132 -3.73 -3.04 15.79
CA GLN A 132 -3.92 -3.47 17.17
C GLN A 132 -4.56 -2.36 18.04
N SER A 133 -4.69 -1.14 17.53
CA SER A 133 -5.36 -0.07 18.26
C SER A 133 -6.87 -0.25 18.24
N ALA A 134 -7.51 -0.11 19.41
CA ALA A 134 -8.97 0.01 19.51
C ALA A 134 -9.55 1.20 18.73
N SER A 135 -8.69 2.10 18.22
CA SER A 135 -9.06 3.24 17.39
C SER A 135 -8.65 3.11 15.91
N TYR A 136 -8.32 1.88 15.46
CA TYR A 136 -7.97 1.61 14.06
C TYR A 136 -9.09 2.10 13.14
N ALA A 137 -8.73 2.96 12.19
CA ALA A 137 -9.69 3.62 11.31
C ALA A 137 -9.90 2.87 9.98
N GLY A 138 -9.18 1.76 9.76
CA GLY A 138 -9.36 0.95 8.56
C GLY A 138 -10.71 0.24 8.58
N MET A 139 -11.53 0.50 7.57
CA MET A 139 -12.73 -0.28 7.27
C MET A 139 -12.35 -1.63 6.68
N GLY A 140 -13.35 -2.51 6.56
CA GLY A 140 -13.19 -3.76 5.82
C GLY A 140 -12.64 -3.52 4.41
N VAL A 141 -11.93 -4.51 3.88
CA VAL A 141 -11.44 -4.46 2.49
C VAL A 141 -12.65 -4.43 1.57
N GLU A 142 -12.68 -3.44 0.68
CA GLU A 142 -13.71 -3.28 -0.34
C GLU A 142 -13.17 -3.77 -1.69
N ASN A 143 -14.07 -4.34 -2.50
CA ASN A 143 -13.76 -4.75 -3.87
C ASN A 143 -14.24 -3.68 -4.85
N GLY A 144 -13.52 -3.53 -5.95
CA GLY A 144 -13.94 -2.70 -7.05
C GLY A 144 -13.37 -3.19 -8.36
N HIS A 145 -13.85 -2.62 -9.45
CA HIS A 145 -13.27 -2.86 -10.76
C HIS A 145 -13.25 -1.59 -11.60
N TYR A 146 -12.31 -1.57 -12.53
CA TYR A 146 -12.27 -0.62 -13.62
C TYR A 146 -12.73 -1.28 -14.91
N THR A 147 -13.44 -0.54 -15.75
CA THR A 147 -13.79 -0.93 -17.12
C THR A 147 -13.36 0.17 -18.09
N PRO A 148 -12.81 -0.18 -19.26
CA PRO A 148 -12.43 0.81 -20.26
C PRO A 148 -13.68 1.46 -20.85
N ASP A 149 -13.55 2.73 -21.19
CA ASP A 149 -14.53 3.59 -21.86
C ASP A 149 -13.78 4.48 -22.88
N GLU A 150 -14.49 5.22 -23.72
CA GLU A 150 -13.89 6.04 -24.79
C GLU A 150 -12.86 7.05 -24.25
N ASP A 151 -13.13 7.63 -23.07
CA ASP A 151 -12.33 8.69 -22.46
C ASP A 151 -11.33 8.18 -21.40
N GLY A 152 -11.29 6.88 -21.11
CA GLY A 152 -10.41 6.33 -20.07
C GLY A 152 -10.98 5.10 -19.37
N TRP A 153 -10.81 5.03 -18.04
CA TRP A 153 -11.23 3.85 -17.26
C TRP A 153 -12.17 4.26 -16.12
N ASN A 154 -13.43 3.84 -16.25
CA ASN A 154 -14.46 4.06 -15.24
C ASN A 154 -14.29 3.10 -14.07
N TYR A 155 -14.57 3.56 -12.86
CA TYR A 155 -14.48 2.80 -11.63
C TYR A 155 -15.88 2.46 -11.09
N ARG A 156 -16.02 1.25 -10.55
CA ARG A 156 -17.18 0.83 -9.75
C ARG A 156 -16.71 0.15 -8.46
N ASN A 157 -17.27 0.57 -7.34
CA ASN A 157 -17.15 -0.09 -6.05
C ASN A 157 -18.22 -1.19 -5.97
N GLU A 158 -17.81 -2.44 -5.82
CA GLU A 158 -18.74 -3.58 -5.73
C GLU A 158 -19.39 -3.69 -4.34
N THR A 159 -18.76 -3.12 -3.31
CA THR A 159 -19.26 -3.14 -1.95
C THR A 159 -20.31 -2.05 -1.71
N THR A 160 -20.08 -0.83 -2.21
CA THR A 160 -20.97 0.33 -1.99
C THR A 160 -21.85 0.67 -3.18
N GLY A 161 -21.54 0.16 -4.37
CA GLY A 161 -22.22 0.51 -5.62
C GLY A 161 -21.83 1.87 -6.20
N ALA A 162 -20.88 2.59 -5.58
CA ALA A 162 -20.42 3.89 -6.07
C ALA A 162 -19.70 3.76 -7.42
N GLU A 163 -19.96 4.69 -8.33
CA GLU A 163 -19.34 4.75 -9.67
C GLU A 163 -18.69 6.11 -9.91
N VAL A 164 -17.52 6.10 -10.58
CA VAL A 164 -16.78 7.32 -10.94
C VAL A 164 -16.23 7.16 -12.35
N LYS A 165 -16.53 8.13 -13.21
CA LYS A 165 -16.03 8.13 -14.60
C LYS A 165 -14.55 8.50 -14.67
N ASP A 166 -13.82 7.82 -15.56
CA ASP A 166 -12.41 8.06 -15.85
C ASP A 166 -11.58 8.30 -14.58
N PHE A 167 -11.71 7.38 -13.61
CA PHE A 167 -11.11 7.55 -12.29
C PHE A 167 -9.66 7.06 -12.26
N LEU A 168 -9.29 6.12 -13.13
CA LEU A 168 -7.93 5.55 -13.17
C LEU A 168 -6.87 6.62 -13.46
N LYS A 169 -7.22 7.72 -14.15
CA LYS A 169 -6.29 8.84 -14.39
C LYS A 169 -5.74 9.47 -13.11
N GLN A 170 -6.41 9.30 -11.97
CA GLN A 170 -5.94 9.81 -10.68
C GLN A 170 -4.79 8.96 -10.10
N PHE A 171 -4.54 7.80 -10.68
CA PHE A 171 -3.60 6.80 -10.17
C PHE A 171 -2.32 6.75 -11.00
N GLN A 172 -1.24 6.45 -10.30
CA GLN A 172 0.02 6.01 -10.86
C GLN A 172 0.15 4.50 -10.63
N LEU A 173 0.73 3.80 -11.60
CA LEU A 173 0.75 2.34 -11.65
C LEU A 173 2.12 1.82 -11.23
N TYR A 174 2.17 0.81 -10.36
CA TYR A 174 3.42 0.30 -9.80
C TYR A 174 3.45 -1.21 -9.68
N ARG A 175 4.61 -1.79 -9.95
CA ARG A 175 4.95 -3.20 -9.68
C ARG A 175 6.00 -3.28 -8.59
N TRP A 176 5.93 -4.28 -7.71
CA TRP A 176 6.99 -4.56 -6.75
C TRP A 176 8.33 -4.84 -7.44
N ASN A 177 9.40 -4.20 -6.97
CA ASN A 177 10.75 -4.44 -7.47
C ASN A 177 11.41 -5.61 -6.72
N PHE A 178 10.99 -6.84 -7.06
CA PHE A 178 11.55 -8.03 -6.43
C PHE A 178 13.07 -8.22 -6.68
N ALA A 179 13.60 -7.68 -7.78
CA ALA A 179 15.03 -7.77 -8.05
C ALA A 179 15.86 -6.97 -7.03
N VAL A 180 15.41 -5.78 -6.64
CA VAL A 180 16.03 -4.98 -5.57
C VAL A 180 15.72 -5.56 -4.19
N PHE A 181 14.57 -6.21 -4.00
CA PHE A 181 14.27 -6.91 -2.73
C PHE A 181 15.23 -8.04 -2.41
N ASN A 182 15.82 -8.67 -3.44
CA ASN A 182 16.74 -9.80 -3.30
C ASN A 182 18.23 -9.43 -3.22
N GLN A 183 18.57 -8.14 -3.15
CA GLN A 183 19.94 -7.64 -2.97
C GLN A 183 20.17 -7.13 -1.54
#